data_AF-A0A7S1FGM8-F1
#
_entry.id   AF-A0A7S1FGM8-F1
#
_cell.length_a   1.000
_cell.length_b   1.000
_cell.length_c   1.000
_cell.angle_alpha   90.00
_cell.angle_beta   90.00
_cell.angle_gamma   90.00
#
_symmetry.space_group_name_H-M   'P 1'
#
loop_
_entity.id
_entity.type
_entity.pdbx_description
1 polymer ?
#
loop_
_entity_poly.entity_id
_entity_poly.type
_entity_poly.pdbx_seq_one_letter_code
_entity_poly.pdbx_strand_id
1 'polypeptide(L)'
;MAKLPADADGNRGVIINVASVAAFEGQKGQLAYSASKSAVVGMTLPMARDLARYGIRVMTVAPGIIDTPLMQSAAPKVKQGLLDQVAGPRRFGKAEEFALLATQIIDNGYLNGETIRMDGGIRFSNL
;
A
#
# COMPACT_ATOMS: atom_id res chain seq x y z
N MET A 1 4.76 -1.14 26.61
CA MET A 1 5.78 -0.39 25.84
C MET A 1 6.49 -1.32 24.86
N ALA A 2 7.03 -0.79 23.76
CA ALA A 2 7.80 -1.55 22.77
C ALA A 2 9.01 -2.22 23.45
N LYS A 3 9.15 -3.55 23.29
CA LYS A 3 10.17 -4.36 23.97
C LYS A 3 11.43 -4.60 23.14
N LEU A 4 11.40 -4.29 21.85
CA LEU A 4 12.54 -4.46 20.96
C LEU A 4 13.62 -3.41 21.27
N PRO A 5 14.91 -3.79 21.22
CA PRO A 5 16.00 -2.83 21.32
C PRO A 5 15.90 -1.81 20.18
N ALA A 6 16.35 -0.58 20.45
CA ALA A 6 16.46 0.42 19.39
C ALA A 6 17.72 0.16 18.54
N ASP A 7 17.65 0.48 17.26
CA ASP A 7 18.82 0.64 16.39
C ASP A 7 19.60 1.92 16.72
N ALA A 8 20.63 2.21 15.93
CA ALA A 8 21.49 3.39 16.12
C ALA A 8 20.73 4.73 16.01
N ASP A 9 19.63 4.76 15.26
CA ASP A 9 18.81 5.95 15.02
C ASP A 9 17.59 6.04 15.98
N GLY A 10 17.48 5.10 16.92
CA GLY A 10 16.38 5.08 17.89
C GLY A 10 15.13 4.32 17.44
N ASN A 11 15.13 3.69 16.26
CA ASN A 11 14.00 2.90 15.77
C ASN A 11 13.96 1.53 16.45
N ARG A 12 12.77 1.11 16.88
CA ARG A 12 12.48 -0.17 17.52
C ARG A 12 11.62 -1.09 16.66
N GLY A 13 10.97 -0.54 15.63
CA GLY A 13 10.12 -1.32 14.75
C GLY A 13 9.41 -0.45 13.71
N VAL A 14 8.66 -1.13 12.84
CA VAL A 14 7.86 -0.50 11.79
C VAL A 14 6.51 -1.18 11.68
N ILE A 15 5.46 -0.39 11.48
CA ILE A 15 4.13 -0.85 11.09
C ILE A 15 3.96 -0.57 9.60
N ILE A 16 3.57 -1.59 8.83
CA ILE A 16 3.26 -1.45 7.40
C ILE A 16 1.79 -1.78 7.20
N ASN A 17 0.99 -0.77 6.88
CA ASN A 17 -0.42 -0.95 6.56
C ASN A 17 -0.62 -1.20 5.05
N VAL A 18 -1.74 -1.86 4.72
CA VAL A 18 -2.12 -2.11 3.31
C VAL A 18 -3.39 -1.33 2.96
N ALA A 19 -3.21 -0.25 2.22
CA ALA A 19 -4.27 0.55 1.63
C ALA A 19 -4.71 -0.01 0.26
N SER A 20 -4.95 0.86 -0.71
CA SER A 20 -5.23 0.56 -2.12
C SER A 20 -5.13 1.85 -2.93
N VAL A 21 -4.84 1.77 -4.23
CA VAL A 21 -5.03 2.91 -5.14
C VAL A 21 -6.47 3.46 -5.16
N ALA A 22 -7.46 2.63 -4.79
CA ALA A 22 -8.85 3.07 -4.61
C ALA A 22 -9.01 4.12 -3.49
N ALA A 23 -8.03 4.26 -2.59
CA ALA A 23 -7.99 5.34 -1.60
C ALA A 23 -7.89 6.73 -2.23
N PHE A 24 -7.37 6.81 -3.45
CA PHE A 24 -7.16 8.05 -4.20
C PHE A 24 -8.12 8.17 -5.39
N GLU A 25 -8.44 7.03 -6.02
CA GLU A 25 -9.14 6.97 -7.30
C GLU A 25 -10.27 5.92 -7.27
N GLY A 26 -11.12 5.99 -6.25
CA GLY A 26 -12.23 5.05 -6.09
C GLY A 26 -13.18 5.00 -7.29
N GLN A 27 -13.58 3.79 -7.70
CA GLN A 27 -14.51 3.58 -8.82
C GLN A 27 -15.98 3.54 -8.37
N LYS A 28 -16.91 3.66 -9.33
CA LYS A 28 -18.35 3.43 -9.08
C LYS A 28 -18.56 2.07 -8.41
N GLY A 29 -19.35 2.04 -7.33
CA GLY A 29 -19.58 0.83 -6.54
C GLY A 29 -18.53 0.55 -5.47
N GLN A 30 -17.42 1.31 -5.39
CA GLN A 30 -16.37 1.12 -4.38
C GLN A 30 -16.48 2.07 -3.19
N LEU A 31 -17.59 2.79 -2.97
CA LEU A 31 -17.70 3.82 -1.92
C LEU A 31 -17.15 3.36 -0.55
N ALA A 32 -17.63 2.23 -0.03
CA ALA A 32 -17.20 1.71 1.26
C ALA A 32 -15.73 1.26 1.25
N TYR A 33 -15.29 0.61 0.17
CA TYR A 33 -13.92 0.16 0.02
C TYR A 33 -12.96 1.35 -0.04
N SER A 34 -13.20 2.32 -0.92
CA SER A 34 -12.42 3.55 -1.07
C SER A 34 -12.37 4.32 0.24
N ALA A 35 -13.51 4.55 0.90
CA ALA A 35 -13.54 5.22 2.20
C ALA A 35 -12.68 4.50 3.25
N SER A 36 -12.76 3.17 3.34
CA SER A 36 -11.94 2.39 4.28
C SER A 36 -10.44 2.52 3.97
N LYS A 37 -10.06 2.51 2.68
CA LYS A 37 -8.66 2.60 2.26
C LYS A 37 -8.11 4.03 2.38
N SER A 38 -8.92 5.05 2.15
CA SER A 38 -8.58 6.45 2.43
C SER A 38 -8.37 6.68 3.93
N ALA A 39 -9.14 6.03 4.81
CA ALA A 39 -8.92 6.11 6.25
C ALA A 39 -7.54 5.53 6.65
N VAL A 40 -7.15 4.40 6.05
CA VAL A 40 -5.80 3.81 6.26
C VAL A 40 -4.69 4.75 5.78
N VAL A 41 -4.86 5.39 4.62
CA VAL A 41 -3.89 6.41 4.15
C VAL A 41 -3.83 7.58 5.13
N GLY A 42 -4.99 8.14 5.49
CA GLY A 42 -5.10 9.32 6.35
C GLY A 42 -4.55 9.12 7.76
N MET A 43 -4.59 7.89 8.30
CA MET A 43 -4.03 7.60 9.62
C MET A 43 -2.51 7.40 9.64
N THR A 44 -1.85 7.25 8.48
CA THR A 44 -0.41 6.93 8.40
C THR A 44 0.47 7.96 9.09
N LEU A 45 0.35 9.24 8.71
CA LEU A 45 1.14 10.33 9.27
C LEU A 45 0.84 10.62 10.75
N PRO A 46 -0.43 10.72 11.21
CA PRO A 46 -0.70 10.92 12.63
C PRO A 46 -0.21 9.74 13.48
N MET A 47 -0.38 8.49 13.02
CA MET A 47 0.19 7.34 13.74
C MET A 47 1.71 7.40 13.82
N ALA A 48 2.40 7.79 12.74
CA ALA A 48 3.85 7.98 12.76
C ALA A 48 4.28 9.01 13.82
N ARG A 49 3.55 10.12 13.95
CA ARG A 49 3.79 11.15 14.97
C ARG A 49 3.52 10.66 16.39
N ASP A 50 2.41 9.97 16.59
CA ASP A 50 2.00 9.46 17.91
C ASP A 50 2.95 8.37 18.43
N LEU A 51 3.49 7.57 17.51
CA LEU A 51 4.33 6.41 17.83
C LEU A 51 5.84 6.71 17.80
N ALA A 52 6.26 7.89 17.32
CA ALA A 52 7.65 8.30 17.27
C ALA A 52 8.35 8.21 18.64
N ARG A 53 7.66 8.58 19.73
CA ARG A 53 8.19 8.46 21.12
C ARG A 53 8.51 7.02 21.55
N TYR A 54 7.98 6.03 20.84
CA TYR A 54 8.27 4.61 21.05
C TYR A 54 9.27 4.05 20.04
N GLY A 55 9.86 4.90 19.18
CA GLY A 55 10.75 4.46 18.10
C GLY A 55 10.04 3.63 17.04
N ILE A 56 8.72 3.77 16.86
CA ILE A 56 7.97 2.97 15.87
C ILE A 56 7.68 3.84 14.65
N ARG A 57 8.18 3.41 13.49
CA ARG A 57 7.83 4.00 12.19
C ARG A 57 6.49 3.46 11.71
N VAL A 58 5.79 4.24 10.88
CA VAL A 58 4.54 3.83 10.26
C VAL A 58 4.58 4.15 8.79
N MET A 59 4.33 3.16 7.96
CA MET A 59 4.26 3.28 6.51
C MET A 59 2.99 2.62 6.00
N THR A 60 2.54 3.05 4.83
CA THR A 60 1.41 2.43 4.15
C THR A 60 1.82 2.10 2.72
N VAL A 61 1.43 0.93 2.24
CA VAL A 61 1.52 0.59 0.81
C VAL A 61 0.11 0.66 0.23
N ALA A 62 -0.04 1.32 -0.92
CA ALA A 62 -1.27 1.37 -1.69
C ALA A 62 -1.09 0.58 -2.99
N PRO A 63 -1.41 -0.73 -3.00
CA PRO A 63 -1.28 -1.54 -4.20
C PRO A 63 -2.29 -1.13 -5.26
N GLY A 64 -1.88 -1.25 -6.52
CA GLY A 64 -2.77 -1.36 -7.67
C GLY A 64 -3.40 -2.74 -7.72
N ILE A 65 -3.20 -3.44 -8.84
CA ILE A 65 -3.77 -4.78 -9.07
C ILE A 65 -2.69 -5.82 -8.88
N ILE A 66 -2.90 -6.71 -7.91
CA ILE A 66 -1.99 -7.80 -7.57
C ILE A 66 -2.63 -9.13 -7.92
N ASP A 67 -1.86 -10.02 -8.55
CA ASP A 67 -2.27 -11.39 -8.88
C ASP A 67 -2.42 -12.19 -7.59
N THR A 68 -3.66 -12.25 -7.12
CA THR A 68 -4.08 -12.95 -5.90
C THR A 68 -5.23 -13.88 -6.25
N PRO A 69 -5.56 -14.89 -5.41
CA PRO A 69 -6.73 -15.74 -5.65
C PRO A 69 -8.03 -14.96 -5.87
N LEU A 70 -8.19 -13.80 -5.21
CA LEU A 70 -9.31 -12.89 -5.42
C LEU A 70 -9.36 -12.32 -6.84
N MET A 71 -8.21 -11.90 -7.39
CA MET A 71 -8.16 -11.43 -8.79
C MET A 71 -8.29 -12.59 -9.77
N GLN A 72 -7.83 -13.79 -9.41
CA GLN A 72 -7.95 -14.96 -10.28
C GLN A 72 -9.39 -15.42 -10.49
N SER A 73 -10.31 -15.15 -9.56
CA SER A 73 -11.74 -15.45 -9.72
C SER A 73 -12.50 -14.44 -10.58
N ALA A 74 -11.90 -13.29 -10.92
CA ALA A 74 -12.53 -12.30 -11.78
C ALA A 74 -12.72 -12.80 -13.22
N ALA A 75 -13.82 -12.39 -13.86
CA ALA A 75 -14.12 -12.77 -15.24
C ALA A 75 -13.01 -12.27 -16.20
N PRO A 76 -12.67 -13.02 -17.27
CA PRO A 76 -11.58 -12.67 -18.19
C PRO A 76 -11.67 -11.25 -18.77
N LYS A 77 -12.89 -10.80 -19.13
CA LYS A 77 -13.12 -9.44 -19.64
C LYS A 77 -12.77 -8.35 -18.62
N VAL A 78 -13.06 -8.59 -17.33
CA VAL A 78 -12.71 -7.67 -16.25
C VAL A 78 -11.19 -7.62 -16.07
N LYS A 79 -10.52 -8.78 -16.07
CA LYS A 79 -9.06 -8.84 -16.00
C LYS A 79 -8.40 -8.08 -17.14
N GLN A 80 -8.87 -8.26 -18.37
CA GLN A 80 -8.29 -7.58 -19.52
C GLN A 80 -8.48 -6.06 -19.44
N GLY A 81 -9.69 -5.58 -19.13
CA GLY A 81 -9.93 -4.14 -19.00
C GLY A 81 -9.14 -3.48 -17.87
N LEU A 82 -8.77 -4.24 -16.84
CA LEU A 82 -7.87 -3.81 -15.77
C LEU A 82 -6.41 -3.78 -16.22
N LEU A 83 -5.95 -4.80 -16.97
CA LEU A 83 -4.60 -4.85 -17.55
C LEU A 83 -4.33 -3.68 -18.51
N ASP A 84 -5.33 -3.31 -19.32
CA ASP A 84 -5.21 -2.24 -20.31
C ASP A 84 -4.97 -0.86 -19.67
N GLN A 85 -5.31 -0.68 -18.40
CA GLN A 85 -5.08 0.55 -17.64
C GLN A 85 -3.69 0.61 -16.99
N VAL A 86 -2.96 -0.51 -16.91
CA VAL A 86 -1.61 -0.53 -16.33
C VAL A 86 -0.62 0.06 -17.33
N ALA A 87 0.00 1.18 -16.97
CA ALA A 87 0.96 1.87 -17.84
C ALA A 87 2.19 1.00 -18.16
N GLY A 88 2.73 0.33 -17.15
CA GLY A 88 3.85 -0.60 -17.32
C GLY A 88 4.44 -1.05 -15.98
N PRO A 89 4.80 -2.33 -15.84
CA PRO A 89 4.71 -3.43 -16.83
C PRO A 89 3.26 -3.90 -17.06
N ARG A 90 2.90 -4.29 -18.31
CA ARG A 90 1.53 -4.72 -18.70
C ARG A 90 1.15 -6.12 -18.17
N ARG A 91 1.09 -6.24 -16.84
CA ARG A 91 0.65 -7.43 -16.10
C ARG A 91 0.17 -7.00 -14.72
N PHE A 92 -0.48 -7.90 -14.00
CA PHE A 92 -0.70 -7.69 -12.57
C PHE A 92 0.62 -7.78 -11.80
N GLY A 93 0.70 -7.01 -10.71
CA GLY A 93 1.81 -7.10 -9.77
C GLY A 93 1.80 -8.47 -9.09
N LYS A 94 2.96 -8.93 -8.67
CA LYS A 94 3.11 -10.21 -7.96
C LYS A 94 3.24 -9.99 -6.46
N ALA A 95 2.92 -11.00 -5.67
CA ALA A 95 3.08 -10.94 -4.22
C ALA A 95 4.54 -10.70 -3.80
N GLU A 96 5.50 -11.23 -4.55
CA GLU A 96 6.94 -11.04 -4.31
C GLU A 96 7.38 -9.60 -4.52
N GLU A 97 6.73 -8.85 -5.41
CA GLU A 97 7.01 -7.42 -5.63
C GLU A 97 6.50 -6.56 -4.46
N PHE A 98 5.36 -6.94 -3.88
CA PHE A 98 4.90 -6.37 -2.62
C PHE A 98 5.88 -6.66 -1.48
N ALA A 99 6.32 -7.92 -1.37
CA ALA A 99 7.27 -8.33 -0.34
C ALA A 99 8.59 -7.57 -0.46
N LEU A 100 9.10 -7.35 -1.68
CA LEU A 100 10.30 -6.55 -1.93
C LEU A 100 10.15 -5.12 -1.41
N LEU A 101 9.02 -4.46 -1.68
CA LEU A 101 8.76 -3.12 -1.15
C LEU A 101 8.64 -3.11 0.37
N ALA A 102 7.98 -4.12 0.96
CA ALA A 102 7.87 -4.25 2.40
C ALA A 102 9.26 -4.42 3.06
N THR A 103 10.14 -5.25 2.49
CA THR A 103 11.53 -5.38 2.94
C THR A 103 12.28 -4.04 2.84
N GLN A 104 12.14 -3.31 1.74
CA GLN A 104 12.76 -1.98 1.60
C GLN A 104 12.27 -0.99 2.67
N ILE A 105 10.99 -1.05 3.05
CA ILE A 105 10.43 -0.22 4.13
C ILE A 105 11.01 -0.62 5.50
N ILE A 106 11.26 -1.91 5.71
CA ILE A 106 11.87 -2.42 6.94
C ILE A 106 13.32 -1.95 7.04
N ASP A 107 14.10 -2.14 5.97
CA ASP A 107 15.53 -1.89 5.96
C ASP A 107 15.88 -0.40 5.89
N ASN A 108 15.03 0.43 5.27
CA ASN A 108 15.24 1.87 5.22
C ASN A 108 14.62 2.56 6.44
N GLY A 109 15.46 2.77 7.46
CA GLY A 109 15.10 3.44 8.72
C GLY A 109 14.60 4.88 8.56
N TYR A 110 14.80 5.52 7.40
CA TYR A 110 14.36 6.89 7.16
C TYR A 110 12.96 7.00 6.52
N LEU A 111 12.36 5.88 6.08
CA LEU A 111 10.99 5.86 5.59
C LEU A 111 9.99 5.89 6.76
N ASN A 112 9.24 6.98 6.89
CA ASN A 112 8.23 7.13 7.93
C ASN A 112 7.11 8.10 7.52
N GLY A 113 5.87 7.80 7.89
CA GLY A 113 4.72 8.69 7.72
C GLY A 113 4.16 8.80 6.29
N GLU A 114 4.55 7.91 5.38
CA GLU A 114 4.24 8.02 3.95
C GLU A 114 3.43 6.83 3.40
N THR A 115 2.68 7.09 2.33
CA THR A 115 1.99 6.06 1.55
C THR A 115 2.63 5.86 0.17
N ILE A 116 3.22 4.69 -0.06
CA ILE A 116 3.83 4.36 -1.35
C ILE A 116 2.80 3.65 -2.24
N ARG A 117 2.55 4.20 -3.43
CA ARG A 117 1.79 3.50 -4.48
C ARG A 117 2.66 2.44 -5.14
N MET A 118 2.11 1.23 -5.29
CA MET A 118 2.78 0.11 -5.97
C MET A 118 1.82 -0.50 -6.98
N ASP A 119 1.79 0.05 -8.19
CA ASP A 119 0.61 -0.08 -9.04
C ASP A 119 0.88 -0.15 -10.55
N GLY A 120 2.15 -0.21 -10.98
CA GLY A 120 2.50 -0.24 -12.41
C GLY A 120 2.04 1.01 -13.18
N GLY A 121 1.85 2.13 -12.49
CA GLY A 121 1.40 3.39 -13.07
C GLY A 121 -0.10 3.42 -13.43
N ILE A 122 -0.90 2.45 -12.99
CA ILE A 122 -2.34 2.45 -13.24
C ILE A 122 -3.01 3.68 -12.64
N ARG A 123 -3.93 4.28 -13.38
CA ARG A 123 -4.83 5.32 -12.88
C ARG A 123 -6.26 4.95 -13.24
N PHE A 124 -7.13 4.81 -12.25
CA PHE A 124 -8.53 4.48 -12.48
C PHE A 124 -9.26 5.71 -13.01
N SER A 125 -9.54 5.73 -14.31
CA SER A 125 -10.37 6.77 -14.92
C SER A 125 -11.86 6.46 -14.75
N ASN A 126 -12.68 7.52 -14.66
CA ASN A 126 -14.15 7.45 -14.68
C ASN A 126 -14.75 7.56 -16.09
N LEU A 127 -13.93 7.51 -17.16
CA LEU A 127 -14.40 7.50 -18.55
C LEU A 127 -15.12 6.18 -18.87
#